data_AF-A0A7W1C9Y6-F1
#
_entry.id   AF-A0A7W1C9Y6-F1
#
_cell.length_a   1.000
_cell.length_b   1.000
_cell.length_c   1.000
_cell.angle_alpha   90.00
_cell.angle_beta   90.00
_cell.angle_gamma   90.00
#
_symmetry.space_group_name_H-M   'P 1'
#
loop_
_entity.id
_entity.type
_entity.pdbx_description
1 polymer ?
#
loop_
_entity_poly.entity_id
_entity_poly.type
_entity_poly.pdbx_seq_one_letter_code
_entity_poly.pdbx_strand_id
1 'polypeptide(L)'
;MRTIVAITGASGSLFGIALLKRLPGESYAILSRWGQHVLREETGLGREDVTALAIRLFSDADLSGPLASGSNRWDAMVVLPCTSSTAGKIATGIADSLVTRAAAVTLKEGRRLVLCPRETPLSAVTLRQLADLARDGVIVMPVSPSFYSHPASIDDLVADFVNRVLQVLGVEVAGGWRAAELEGAPRIERLDPLVVPAYRAMSPAQRLATGFETIEFMRERIRAHLRHQNPDWPGERLESELAARIRFEL
;
A
#
# COMPACT_ATOMS: atom_id res chain seq x y z
N MET A 1 -17.87 3.03 -2.20
CA MET A 1 -16.98 2.41 -3.21
C MET A 1 -17.69 1.19 -3.78
N ARG A 2 -17.62 0.99 -5.10
CA ARG A 2 -18.08 -0.21 -5.82
C ARG A 2 -16.88 -0.96 -6.35
N THR A 3 -16.66 -2.18 -5.87
CA THR A 3 -15.45 -2.96 -6.20
C THR A 3 -15.81 -4.33 -6.75
N ILE A 4 -15.16 -4.70 -7.86
CA ILE A 4 -15.20 -6.07 -8.37
C ILE A 4 -14.02 -6.83 -7.77
N VAL A 5 -14.26 -8.02 -7.23
CA VAL A 5 -13.21 -8.97 -6.82
C VAL A 5 -13.34 -10.23 -7.67
N ALA A 6 -12.32 -10.51 -8.46
CA ALA A 6 -12.20 -11.75 -9.22
C ALA A 6 -11.23 -12.70 -8.53
N ILE A 7 -11.69 -13.91 -8.21
CA ILE A 7 -10.86 -14.98 -7.64
C ILE A 7 -10.57 -15.98 -8.75
N THR A 8 -9.29 -16.14 -9.11
CA THR A 8 -8.85 -17.07 -10.18
C THR A 8 -8.06 -18.25 -9.62
N GLY A 9 -7.73 -19.23 -10.47
CA GLY A 9 -7.13 -20.50 -10.08
C GLY A 9 -5.65 -20.47 -9.73
N ALA A 10 -5.14 -19.36 -9.20
CA ALA A 10 -3.83 -19.33 -8.57
C ALA A 10 -4.00 -19.64 -7.08
N SER A 11 -2.99 -20.24 -6.46
CA SER A 11 -3.02 -20.48 -5.01
C SER A 11 -3.05 -19.16 -4.23
N GLY A 12 -3.65 -19.17 -3.03
CA GLY A 12 -3.88 -17.98 -2.21
C GLY A 12 -5.33 -17.48 -2.25
N SER A 13 -6.30 -18.38 -2.40
CA SER A 13 -7.74 -18.04 -2.47
C SER A 13 -8.22 -17.33 -1.20
N LEU A 14 -7.61 -17.64 -0.06
CA LEU A 14 -7.88 -17.01 1.23
C LEU A 14 -7.66 -15.49 1.21
N PHE A 15 -6.76 -14.96 0.37
CA PHE A 15 -6.54 -13.52 0.27
C PHE A 15 -7.74 -12.83 -0.39
N GLY A 16 -8.34 -13.47 -1.40
CA GLY A 16 -9.56 -12.98 -2.06
C GLY A 16 -10.76 -12.99 -1.10
N ILE A 17 -10.89 -14.05 -0.30
CA ILE A 17 -11.93 -14.14 0.75
C ILE A 17 -11.73 -13.07 1.83
N ALA A 18 -10.50 -12.89 2.30
CA ALA A 18 -10.17 -11.87 3.30
C ALA A 18 -10.40 -10.45 2.77
N LEU A 19 -10.13 -10.19 1.49
CA LEU A 19 -10.46 -8.91 0.86
C LEU A 19 -11.98 -8.68 0.81
N LEU A 20 -12.77 -9.66 0.36
CA LEU A 20 -14.23 -9.55 0.31
C LEU A 20 -14.83 -9.23 1.68
N LYS A 21 -14.34 -9.85 2.75
CA LYS A 21 -14.76 -9.59 4.14
C LYS A 21 -14.51 -8.15 4.61
N ARG A 22 -13.57 -7.43 3.98
CA ARG A 22 -13.02 -6.17 4.50
C ARG A 22 -13.24 -4.98 3.56
N LEU A 23 -13.76 -5.20 2.36
CA LEU A 23 -14.09 -4.13 1.43
C LEU A 23 -15.23 -3.28 1.97
N PRO A 24 -15.09 -1.94 2.02
CA PRO A 24 -16.20 -1.07 2.37
C PRO A 24 -17.12 -0.86 1.17
N GLY A 25 -18.42 -0.68 1.44
CA GLY A 25 -19.41 -0.38 0.41
C GLY A 25 -19.87 -1.62 -0.37
N GLU A 26 -20.05 -1.46 -1.68
CA GLU A 26 -20.64 -2.48 -2.54
C GLU A 26 -19.55 -3.34 -3.20
N SER A 27 -19.59 -4.65 -2.96
CA SER A 27 -18.67 -5.62 -3.56
C SER A 27 -19.41 -6.58 -4.49
N TYR A 28 -18.82 -6.83 -5.67
CA TYR A 28 -19.28 -7.83 -6.62
C TYR A 28 -18.17 -8.86 -6.84
N ALA A 29 -18.53 -10.14 -6.85
CA ALA A 29 -17.55 -11.20 -6.99
C ALA A 29 -17.67 -11.89 -8.36
N ILE A 30 -16.54 -12.30 -8.91
CA ILE A 30 -16.46 -13.25 -10.03
C ILE A 30 -15.56 -14.40 -9.57
N LEU A 31 -16.03 -15.63 -9.70
CA LEU A 31 -15.26 -16.81 -9.35
C LEU A 31 -15.03 -17.64 -10.61
N SER A 32 -13.79 -17.74 -11.06
CA SER A 32 -13.48 -18.57 -12.23
C SER A 32 -13.63 -20.05 -11.89
N ARG A 33 -13.80 -20.90 -12.91
CA ARG A 33 -13.92 -22.36 -12.73
C ARG A 33 -12.78 -22.92 -11.88
N TRP A 34 -11.54 -22.55 -12.21
CA TRP A 34 -10.36 -22.99 -11.45
C TRP A 34 -10.21 -22.25 -10.12
N GLY A 35 -10.64 -20.99 -10.01
CA GLY A 35 -10.70 -20.30 -8.72
C GLY A 35 -11.60 -21.01 -7.72
N GLN A 36 -12.74 -21.54 -8.15
CA GLN A 36 -13.63 -22.33 -7.31
C GLN A 36 -12.99 -23.65 -6.84
N HIS A 37 -12.18 -24.28 -7.70
CA HIS A 37 -11.48 -25.51 -7.34
C HIS A 37 -10.41 -25.25 -6.27
N VAL A 38 -9.53 -24.27 -6.52
CA VAL A 38 -8.47 -23.89 -5.58
C VAL A 38 -9.03 -23.39 -4.27
N LEU A 39 -10.12 -22.61 -4.28
CA LEU A 39 -10.78 -22.14 -3.06
C LEU A 39 -11.19 -23.32 -2.16
N ARG A 40 -11.88 -24.32 -2.72
CA ARG A 40 -12.29 -25.51 -1.97
C ARG A 40 -11.10 -26.28 -1.43
N GLU A 41 -10.07 -26.44 -2.25
CA GLU A 41 -8.88 -27.22 -1.86
C GLU A 41 -8.08 -26.54 -0.75
N GLU A 42 -7.90 -25.22 -0.82
CA GLU A 42 -7.08 -24.49 0.15
C GLU A 42 -7.82 -24.14 1.45
N THR A 43 -9.15 -23.99 1.40
CA THR A 43 -9.91 -23.41 2.52
C THR A 43 -11.13 -24.22 2.95
N GLY A 44 -11.54 -25.22 2.17
CA GLY A 44 -12.82 -25.91 2.34
C GLY A 44 -14.05 -25.08 1.93
N LEU A 45 -13.88 -23.80 1.59
CA LEU A 45 -14.98 -22.91 1.24
C LEU A 45 -15.49 -23.14 -0.19
N GLY A 46 -16.79 -22.93 -0.36
CA GLY A 46 -17.53 -23.12 -1.60
C GLY A 46 -17.97 -21.83 -2.26
N ARG A 47 -18.88 -21.99 -3.23
CA ARG A 47 -19.47 -20.89 -3.99
C ARG A 47 -20.43 -20.08 -3.11
N GLU A 48 -21.09 -20.78 -2.20
CA GLU A 48 -22.06 -20.27 -1.23
C GLU A 48 -21.39 -19.28 -0.29
N ASP A 49 -20.19 -19.60 0.21
CA ASP A 49 -19.41 -18.72 1.08
C ASP A 49 -19.04 -17.41 0.38
N VAL A 50 -18.61 -17.47 -0.88
CA VAL A 50 -18.31 -16.28 -1.68
C VAL A 50 -19.59 -15.46 -1.92
N THR A 51 -20.71 -16.13 -2.15
CA THR A 51 -22.01 -15.48 -2.37
C THR A 51 -22.45 -14.72 -1.11
N ALA A 52 -22.17 -15.24 0.08
CA ALA A 52 -22.48 -14.56 1.35
C ALA A 52 -21.61 -13.31 1.62
N LEU A 53 -20.46 -13.18 0.96
CA LEU A 53 -19.49 -12.10 1.18
C LEU A 53 -19.57 -10.96 0.16
N ALA A 54 -20.39 -11.10 -0.89
CA ALA A 54 -20.55 -10.11 -1.94
C ALA A 54 -22.03 -9.84 -2.21
N ILE A 55 -22.36 -8.65 -2.73
CA ILE A 55 -23.73 -8.32 -3.13
C ILE A 55 -24.23 -9.28 -4.22
N ARG A 56 -23.33 -9.67 -5.13
CA ARG A 56 -23.64 -10.65 -6.16
C ARG A 56 -22.38 -11.37 -6.61
N LEU A 57 -22.51 -12.69 -6.75
CA LEU A 57 -21.53 -13.53 -7.43
C LEU A 57 -21.97 -13.78 -8.87
N PHE A 58 -21.18 -13.28 -9.82
CA PHE A 58 -21.39 -13.49 -11.25
C PHE A 58 -20.69 -14.76 -11.74
N SER A 59 -21.26 -15.37 -12.77
CA SER A 59 -20.63 -16.49 -13.47
C SER A 59 -19.51 -15.97 -14.37
N ASP A 60 -18.34 -16.61 -14.33
CA ASP A 60 -17.22 -16.26 -15.23
C ASP A 60 -17.54 -16.52 -16.71
N ALA A 61 -18.55 -17.34 -17.01
CA ALA A 61 -19.02 -17.58 -18.38
C ALA A 61 -20.08 -16.57 -18.85
N ASP A 62 -20.63 -15.73 -17.96
CA ASP A 62 -21.72 -14.82 -18.29
C ASP A 62 -21.21 -13.49 -18.86
N LEU A 63 -20.85 -13.51 -20.15
CA LEU A 63 -20.48 -12.32 -20.91
C LEU A 63 -21.68 -11.41 -21.24
N SER A 64 -22.91 -11.82 -20.93
CA SER A 64 -24.11 -11.00 -21.07
C SER A 64 -24.40 -10.14 -19.83
N GLY A 65 -23.67 -10.38 -18.74
CA GLY A 65 -23.87 -9.71 -17.46
C GLY A 65 -23.46 -8.23 -17.46
N PRO A 66 -23.89 -7.46 -16.43
CA PRO A 66 -23.65 -6.03 -16.35
C PRO A 66 -22.16 -5.66 -16.29
N LEU A 67 -21.31 -6.53 -15.73
CA LEU A 67 -19.86 -6.30 -15.63
C LEU A 67 -19.15 -6.38 -17.00
N ALA A 68 -19.83 -6.88 -18.05
CA ALA A 68 -19.30 -6.92 -19.41
C ALA A 68 -19.47 -5.60 -20.20
N SER A 69 -20.16 -4.61 -19.61
CA SER A 69 -20.44 -3.30 -20.21
C SER A 69 -19.87 -2.15 -19.39
N GLY A 70 -19.22 -1.19 -20.07
CA GLY A 70 -18.70 0.04 -19.46
C GLY A 70 -19.78 1.04 -19.02
N SER A 71 -21.01 0.92 -19.55
CA SER A 71 -22.14 1.75 -19.15
C SER A 71 -22.52 1.57 -17.68
N ASN A 72 -22.15 0.43 -17.08
CA ASN A 72 -22.29 0.20 -15.64
C ASN A 72 -21.05 0.71 -14.91
N ARG A 73 -21.26 1.47 -13.83
CA ARG A 73 -20.18 2.12 -13.08
C ARG A 73 -19.74 1.29 -11.88
N TRP A 74 -18.43 1.06 -11.78
CA TRP A 74 -17.72 0.65 -10.56
C TRP A 74 -16.45 1.51 -10.42
N ASP A 75 -15.87 1.54 -9.22
CA ASP A 75 -14.71 2.38 -8.91
C ASP A 75 -13.39 1.63 -9.16
N ALA A 76 -13.35 0.32 -8.86
CA ALA A 76 -12.14 -0.49 -9.04
C ALA A 76 -12.44 -1.97 -9.28
N MET A 77 -11.47 -2.68 -9.85
CA MET A 77 -11.45 -4.14 -9.95
C MET A 77 -10.15 -4.68 -9.37
N VAL A 78 -10.25 -5.75 -8.58
CA VAL A 78 -9.12 -6.50 -8.03
C VAL A 78 -9.21 -7.95 -8.49
N VAL A 79 -8.12 -8.49 -9.04
CA VAL A 79 -7.99 -9.94 -9.30
C VAL A 79 -7.06 -10.53 -8.25
N LEU A 80 -7.62 -11.27 -7.28
CA LEU A 80 -6.89 -11.79 -6.12
C LEU A 80 -7.39 -13.19 -5.72
N PRO A 81 -6.57 -14.24 -5.89
CA PRO A 81 -5.29 -14.25 -6.60
C PRO A 81 -5.49 -14.22 -8.13
N CYS A 82 -4.47 -13.74 -8.85
CA CYS A 82 -4.42 -13.68 -10.31
C CYS A 82 -3.49 -14.77 -10.87
N THR A 83 -3.98 -15.61 -11.77
CA THR A 83 -3.14 -16.55 -12.53
C THR A 83 -2.30 -15.83 -13.59
N SER A 84 -1.15 -16.42 -13.93
CA SER A 84 -0.33 -15.99 -15.07
C SER A 84 -1.11 -16.03 -16.38
N SER A 85 -2.02 -17.00 -16.57
CA SER A 85 -2.90 -17.08 -17.74
C SER A 85 -3.89 -15.93 -17.82
N THR A 86 -4.57 -15.60 -16.71
CA THR A 86 -5.47 -14.44 -16.63
C THR A 86 -4.71 -13.14 -16.91
N ALA A 87 -3.56 -12.94 -16.27
CA ALA A 87 -2.73 -11.75 -16.52
C ALA A 87 -2.31 -11.66 -17.99
N GLY A 88 -1.86 -12.77 -18.59
CA GLY A 88 -1.48 -12.83 -19.99
C GLY A 88 -2.63 -12.48 -20.95
N LYS A 89 -3.84 -12.96 -20.67
CA LYS A 89 -5.04 -12.61 -21.46
C LYS A 89 -5.40 -11.13 -21.35
N ILE A 90 -5.32 -10.56 -20.15
CA ILE A 90 -5.57 -9.12 -19.95
C ILE A 90 -4.52 -8.29 -20.70
N ALA A 91 -3.23 -8.66 -20.60
CA ALA A 91 -2.14 -7.98 -21.29
C ALA A 91 -2.29 -7.96 -22.81
N THR A 92 -2.90 -9.00 -23.39
CA THR A 92 -3.13 -9.10 -24.85
C THR A 92 -4.53 -8.67 -25.28
N GLY A 93 -5.38 -8.18 -24.38
CA GLY A 93 -6.74 -7.73 -24.69
C GLY A 93 -7.73 -8.85 -24.97
N ILE A 94 -7.41 -10.11 -24.66
CA ILE A 94 -8.34 -11.24 -24.78
C ILE A 94 -9.40 -11.13 -23.69
N ALA A 95 -10.67 -11.03 -24.08
CA ALA A 95 -11.83 -10.82 -23.21
C ALA A 95 -12.86 -11.96 -23.35
N ASP A 96 -12.39 -13.21 -23.23
CA ASP A 96 -13.16 -14.45 -23.45
C ASP A 96 -13.85 -15.02 -22.20
N SER A 97 -13.69 -14.37 -21.05
CA SER A 97 -14.38 -14.69 -19.79
C SER A 97 -14.85 -13.41 -19.12
N LEU A 98 -15.78 -13.49 -18.17
CA LEU A 98 -16.26 -12.29 -17.47
C LEU A 98 -15.14 -11.63 -16.67
N VAL A 99 -14.20 -12.39 -16.09
CA VAL A 99 -12.99 -11.82 -15.46
C VAL A 99 -12.19 -10.98 -16.45
N THR A 100 -11.82 -11.55 -17.60
CA THR A 100 -10.98 -10.85 -18.57
C THR A 100 -11.72 -9.70 -19.26
N ARG A 101 -13.03 -9.86 -19.49
CA ARG A 101 -13.91 -8.82 -20.03
C ARG A 101 -14.11 -7.66 -19.06
N ALA A 102 -14.40 -7.92 -17.78
CA ALA A 102 -14.54 -6.88 -16.77
C ALA A 102 -13.22 -6.12 -16.56
N ALA A 103 -12.08 -6.81 -16.66
CA ALA A 103 -10.76 -6.16 -16.64
C ALA A 103 -10.56 -5.24 -17.85
N ALA A 104 -10.87 -5.70 -19.07
CA ALA A 104 -10.81 -4.87 -20.28
C ALA A 104 -11.73 -3.65 -20.20
N VAL A 105 -12.94 -3.81 -19.64
CA VAL A 105 -13.84 -2.68 -19.38
C VAL A 105 -13.26 -1.74 -18.33
N THR A 106 -12.68 -2.26 -17.25
CA THR A 106 -12.04 -1.45 -16.21
C THR A 106 -10.94 -0.56 -16.82
N LEU A 107 -10.09 -1.13 -17.67
CA LEU A 107 -9.01 -0.42 -18.34
C LEU A 107 -9.51 0.66 -19.30
N LYS A 108 -10.38 0.31 -20.24
CA LYS A 108 -10.84 1.27 -21.28
C LYS A 108 -11.63 2.44 -20.70
N GLU A 109 -12.23 2.27 -19.51
CA GLU A 109 -12.98 3.30 -18.79
C GLU A 109 -12.08 4.12 -17.83
N GLY A 110 -10.76 3.89 -17.82
CA GLY A 110 -9.82 4.61 -16.95
C GLY A 110 -10.01 4.31 -15.45
N ARG A 111 -10.57 3.14 -15.12
CA ARG A 111 -10.84 2.72 -13.73
C ARG A 111 -9.63 1.96 -13.18
N ARG A 112 -9.52 1.94 -11.85
CA ARG A 112 -8.40 1.28 -11.18
C ARG A 112 -8.50 -0.24 -11.32
N LEU A 113 -7.48 -0.86 -11.92
CA LEU A 113 -7.30 -2.30 -11.97
C LEU A 113 -6.09 -2.70 -11.12
N VAL A 114 -6.30 -3.64 -10.18
CA VAL A 114 -5.24 -4.24 -9.36
C VAL A 114 -5.17 -5.72 -9.70
N LEU A 115 -3.99 -6.19 -10.13
CA LEU A 115 -3.74 -7.60 -10.36
C LEU A 115 -2.79 -8.11 -9.29
N CYS A 116 -3.20 -9.17 -8.59
CA CYS A 116 -2.38 -9.78 -7.55
C CYS A 116 -1.85 -11.14 -8.02
N PRO A 117 -0.80 -11.19 -8.87
CA PRO A 117 -0.25 -12.45 -9.35
C PRO A 117 0.32 -13.27 -8.20
N ARG A 118 0.04 -14.57 -8.19
CA ARG A 118 0.68 -15.54 -7.30
C ARG A 118 1.31 -16.61 -8.17
N GLU A 119 2.60 -16.46 -8.42
CA GLU A 119 3.41 -17.36 -9.24
C GLU A 119 4.87 -17.28 -8.80
N THR A 120 5.57 -18.41 -8.79
CA THR A 120 7.03 -18.44 -8.61
C THR A 120 7.60 -19.81 -9.04
N PRO A 121 8.70 -19.85 -9.81
CA PRO A 121 9.43 -18.73 -10.41
C PRO A 121 8.68 -18.08 -11.59
N LEU A 122 9.04 -16.85 -11.93
CA LEU A 122 8.43 -16.14 -13.07
C LEU A 122 9.20 -16.40 -14.37
N SER A 123 8.48 -16.75 -15.42
CA SER A 123 9.03 -16.82 -16.78
C SER A 123 9.27 -15.42 -17.35
N ALA A 124 10.19 -15.30 -18.31
CA ALA A 124 10.41 -14.04 -19.03
C ALA A 124 9.16 -13.56 -19.78
N VAL A 125 8.28 -14.48 -20.21
CA VAL A 125 7.00 -14.15 -20.85
C VAL A 125 6.08 -13.45 -19.85
N THR A 126 5.90 -14.04 -18.66
CA THR A 126 5.06 -13.48 -17.61
C THR A 126 5.59 -12.13 -17.14
N LEU A 127 6.91 -11.98 -16.98
CA LEU A 127 7.53 -10.70 -16.60
C LEU A 127 7.24 -9.59 -17.62
N ARG A 128 7.35 -9.87 -18.92
CA ARG A 128 7.03 -8.88 -19.97
C ARG A 128 5.56 -8.46 -19.91
N GLN A 129 4.65 -9.44 -19.82
CA GLN A 129 3.21 -9.17 -19.72
C GLN A 129 2.85 -8.31 -18.50
N LEU A 130 3.42 -8.63 -17.34
CA LEU A 130 3.20 -7.84 -16.12
C LEU A 130 3.79 -6.43 -16.25
N ALA A 131 4.96 -6.29 -16.90
CA ALA A 131 5.55 -4.97 -17.16
C ALA A 131 4.71 -4.12 -18.12
N ASP A 132 4.15 -4.72 -19.18
CA ASP A 132 3.28 -4.03 -20.14
C ASP A 132 2.00 -3.56 -19.46
N LEU A 133 1.36 -4.43 -18.66
CA LEU A 133 0.20 -4.04 -17.85
C LEU A 133 0.52 -2.89 -16.89
N ALA A 134 1.68 -2.92 -16.23
CA ALA A 134 2.10 -1.84 -15.34
C ALA A 134 2.28 -0.50 -16.08
N ARG A 135 2.79 -0.53 -17.33
CA ARG A 135 2.89 0.66 -18.19
C ARG A 135 1.52 1.21 -18.56
N ASP A 136 0.52 0.34 -18.73
CA ASP A 136 -0.87 0.71 -19.01
C ASP A 136 -1.64 1.21 -17.78
N GLY A 137 -0.96 1.42 -16.64
CA GLY A 137 -1.56 1.95 -15.41
C GLY A 137 -2.20 0.88 -14.52
N VAL A 138 -2.02 -0.41 -14.82
CA VAL A 138 -2.43 -1.50 -13.94
C VAL A 138 -1.51 -1.58 -12.74
N ILE A 139 -2.11 -1.74 -11.56
CA ILE A 139 -1.34 -1.96 -10.35
C ILE A 139 -1.03 -3.45 -10.25
N VAL A 140 0.20 -3.81 -10.63
CA VAL A 140 0.71 -5.17 -10.46
C VAL A 140 1.25 -5.32 -9.04
N MET A 141 0.54 -6.10 -8.23
CA MET A 141 0.82 -6.27 -6.80
C MET A 141 0.94 -7.75 -6.45
N PRO A 142 2.09 -8.41 -6.73
CA PRO A 142 2.26 -9.83 -6.46
C PRO A 142 1.93 -10.18 -5.01
N VAL A 143 1.36 -11.37 -4.79
CA VAL A 143 1.05 -11.86 -3.43
C VAL A 143 2.35 -12.19 -2.71
N SER A 144 2.96 -11.18 -2.11
CA SER A 144 4.23 -11.24 -1.40
C SER A 144 4.10 -10.53 -0.05
N PRO A 145 3.52 -11.20 0.98
CA PRO A 145 3.33 -10.63 2.31
C PRO A 145 4.64 -10.17 2.97
N SER A 146 4.54 -9.15 3.82
CA SER A 146 5.68 -8.60 4.57
C SER A 146 5.84 -9.30 5.94
N PHE A 147 7.06 -9.26 6.47
CA PHE A 147 7.40 -9.78 7.81
C PHE A 147 7.80 -8.68 8.80
N TYR A 148 7.80 -7.41 8.40
CA TYR A 148 8.21 -6.31 9.28
C TYR A 148 7.25 -6.06 10.45
N SER A 149 6.03 -6.59 10.39
CA SER A 149 5.03 -6.56 11.45
C SER A 149 5.20 -7.68 12.48
N HIS A 150 6.18 -8.58 12.31
CA HIS A 150 6.37 -9.77 13.14
C HIS A 150 5.06 -10.59 13.29
N PRO A 151 4.47 -11.04 12.17
CA PRO A 151 3.19 -11.76 12.18
C PRO A 151 3.30 -13.04 13.02
N ALA A 152 2.28 -13.32 13.84
CA ALA A 152 2.21 -14.50 14.70
C ALA A 152 1.46 -15.66 14.04
N SER A 153 0.73 -15.38 12.95
CA SER A 153 -0.11 -16.34 12.25
C SER A 153 -0.13 -16.10 10.73
N ILE A 154 -0.65 -17.08 9.99
CA ILE A 154 -0.95 -16.92 8.56
C ILE A 154 -2.01 -15.82 8.37
N ASP A 155 -3.00 -15.75 9.26
CA ASP A 155 -4.06 -14.74 9.19
C ASP A 155 -3.50 -13.31 9.30
N ASP A 156 -2.43 -13.10 10.08
CA ASP A 156 -1.75 -11.80 10.16
C ASP A 156 -1.09 -11.43 8.83
N LEU A 157 -0.36 -12.36 8.20
CA LEU A 157 0.25 -12.15 6.87
C LEU A 157 -0.79 -11.79 5.82
N VAL A 158 -1.97 -12.41 5.92
CA VAL A 158 -3.10 -12.22 5.01
C VAL A 158 -3.75 -10.88 5.27
N ALA A 159 -4.00 -10.54 6.53
CA ALA A 159 -4.56 -9.28 6.93
C ALA A 159 -3.66 -8.11 6.49
N ASP A 160 -2.34 -8.24 6.62
CA ASP A 160 -1.37 -7.22 6.20
C ASP A 160 -1.31 -7.05 4.68
N PHE A 161 -1.33 -8.14 3.92
CA PHE A 161 -1.40 -8.04 2.47
C PHE A 161 -2.72 -7.40 2.01
N VAL A 162 -3.85 -7.80 2.60
CA VAL A 162 -5.16 -7.22 2.29
C VAL A 162 -5.23 -5.74 2.70
N ASN A 163 -4.62 -5.35 3.82
CA ASN A 163 -4.45 -3.94 4.20
C ASN A 163 -3.79 -3.16 3.08
N ARG A 164 -2.71 -3.70 2.51
CA ARG A 164 -2.01 -3.04 1.41
C ARG A 164 -2.88 -2.93 0.15
N VAL A 165 -3.68 -3.95 -0.17
CA VAL A 165 -4.66 -3.88 -1.29
C VAL A 165 -5.69 -2.77 -1.02
N LEU A 166 -6.23 -2.70 0.20
CA LEU A 166 -7.18 -1.66 0.60
C LEU A 166 -6.57 -0.24 0.48
N GLN A 167 -5.33 -0.04 0.91
CA GLN A 167 -4.62 1.24 0.73
C GLN A 167 -4.49 1.62 -0.75
N VAL A 168 -4.17 0.67 -1.62
CA VAL A 168 -4.11 0.88 -3.07
C VAL A 168 -5.47 1.26 -3.64
N LEU A 169 -6.56 0.75 -3.06
CA LEU A 169 -7.92 1.17 -3.39
C LEU A 169 -8.29 2.55 -2.82
N GLY A 170 -7.44 3.16 -2.00
CA GLY A 170 -7.70 4.43 -1.33
C GLY A 170 -8.61 4.29 -0.10
N VAL A 171 -8.72 3.08 0.45
CA VAL A 171 -9.42 2.82 1.70
C VAL A 171 -8.47 3.10 2.85
N GLU A 172 -8.90 3.92 3.79
CA GLU A 172 -8.16 4.14 5.04
C GLU A 172 -8.11 2.85 5.85
N VAL A 173 -6.90 2.46 6.22
CA VAL A 173 -6.63 1.36 7.14
C VAL A 173 -5.74 1.90 8.25
N ALA A 174 -6.09 1.53 9.48
CA ALA A 174 -5.34 1.94 10.65
C ALA A 174 -3.97 1.25 10.67
N GLY A 175 -2.95 2.01 11.07
CA GLY A 175 -1.60 1.49 11.27
C GLY A 175 -0.81 1.34 9.97
N GLY A 176 0.47 1.63 10.07
CA GLY A 176 1.48 1.39 9.04
C GLY A 176 2.82 1.13 9.71
N TRP A 177 3.75 0.54 8.98
CA TRP A 177 5.10 0.32 9.51
C TRP A 177 5.70 1.67 9.94
N ARG A 178 5.93 1.82 11.25
CA ARG A 178 6.44 3.04 11.89
C ARG A 178 5.60 4.31 11.62
N ALA A 179 4.28 4.18 11.44
CA ALA A 179 3.40 5.32 11.15
C ALA A 179 3.44 6.43 12.22
N ALA A 180 3.60 6.07 13.50
CA ALA A 180 3.74 7.03 14.60
C ALA A 180 4.93 8.00 14.43
N GLU A 181 5.97 7.61 13.70
CA GLU A 181 7.11 8.49 13.41
C GLU A 181 6.76 9.58 12.40
N LEU A 182 5.78 9.34 11.51
CA LEU A 182 5.26 10.36 10.61
C LEU A 182 4.31 11.32 11.34
N GLU A 183 3.55 10.81 12.30
CA GLU A 183 2.57 11.58 13.08
C GLU A 183 3.24 12.41 14.19
N GLY A 184 4.36 11.93 14.74
CA GLY A 184 5.11 12.55 15.85
C GLY A 184 6.42 13.22 15.48
N ALA A 185 6.84 13.22 14.21
CA ALA A 185 8.05 13.92 13.80
C ALA A 185 7.92 15.42 14.08
N PRO A 186 8.91 16.07 14.75
CA PRO A 186 8.91 17.51 14.86
C PRO A 186 8.87 18.10 13.45
N ARG A 187 7.80 18.83 13.14
CA ARG A 187 7.75 19.62 11.90
C ARG A 187 8.90 20.60 12.00
N ILE A 188 9.94 20.38 11.20
CA ILE A 188 10.95 21.41 10.97
C ILE A 188 10.17 22.56 10.35
N GLU A 189 9.96 23.63 11.12
CA GLU A 189 9.47 24.89 10.57
C GLU A 189 10.42 25.23 9.43
N ARG A 190 9.90 25.24 8.20
CA ARG A 190 10.69 25.70 7.06
C ARG A 190 11.18 27.10 7.44
N LEU A 191 12.50 27.28 7.46
CA LEU A 191 13.10 28.61 7.59
C LEU A 191 12.36 29.54 6.63
N ASP A 192 11.89 30.68 7.16
CA ASP A 192 11.17 31.66 6.36
C ASP A 192 11.97 31.93 5.07
N PRO A 193 11.34 31.83 3.89
CA PRO A 193 12.01 32.09 2.61
C PRO A 193 12.74 33.43 2.54
N LEU A 194 12.43 34.39 3.42
CA LEU A 194 13.10 35.69 3.56
C LEU A 194 14.40 35.61 4.39
N VAL A 195 14.54 34.61 5.27
CA VAL A 195 15.74 34.41 6.11
C VAL A 195 16.91 33.93 5.27
N VAL A 196 16.68 33.09 4.26
CA VAL A 196 17.77 32.55 3.41
C VAL A 196 18.45 33.63 2.57
N PRO A 197 17.73 34.53 1.87
CA PRO A 197 18.32 35.69 1.20
C PRO A 197 18.99 36.66 2.17
N ALA A 198 18.37 36.95 3.32
CA ALA A 198 18.95 37.85 4.32
C ALA A 198 20.27 37.30 4.88
N TYR A 199 20.33 36.02 5.23
CA TYR A 199 21.55 35.34 5.67
C TYR A 199 22.63 35.32 4.57
N ARG A 200 22.24 35.11 3.31
CA ARG A 200 23.17 35.20 2.17
C ARG A 200 23.64 36.63 1.87
N ALA A 201 22.88 37.64 2.23
CA ALA A 201 23.28 39.04 2.10
C ALA A 201 24.22 39.51 3.24
N MET A 202 24.30 38.77 4.35
CA MET A 202 25.23 39.04 5.45
C MET A 202 26.69 38.85 5.01
N SER A 203 27.56 39.73 5.52
CA SER A 203 29.01 39.57 5.43
C SER A 203 29.49 38.31 6.19
N PRO A 204 30.68 37.78 5.90
CA PRO A 204 31.23 36.63 6.64
C PRO A 204 31.26 36.82 8.17
N ALA A 205 31.56 38.03 8.66
CA ALA A 205 31.58 38.34 10.10
C ALA A 205 30.16 38.32 10.70
N GLN A 206 29.16 38.83 9.98
CA GLN A 206 27.76 38.79 10.43
C GLN A 206 27.21 37.36 10.43
N ARG A 207 27.54 36.54 9.43
CA ARG A 207 27.15 35.12 9.44
C ARG A 207 27.80 34.36 10.59
N LEU A 208 29.06 34.66 10.90
CA LEU A 208 29.76 34.07 12.04
C LEU A 208 29.05 34.45 13.36
N ALA A 209 28.71 35.73 13.54
CA ALA A 209 27.97 36.20 14.72
C ALA A 209 26.58 35.57 14.86
N THR A 210 25.78 35.55 13.78
CA THR A 210 24.49 34.87 13.74
C THR A 210 24.63 33.36 14.00
N GLY A 211 25.71 32.75 13.48
CA GLY A 211 26.06 31.35 13.74
C GLY A 211 26.35 31.09 15.22
N PHE A 212 27.12 31.96 15.88
CA PHE A 212 27.37 31.89 17.32
C PHE A 212 26.08 32.05 18.14
N GLU A 213 25.22 33.02 17.80
CA GLU A 213 23.92 33.20 18.45
C GLU A 213 23.02 31.97 18.26
N THR A 214 23.05 31.36 17.08
CA THR A 214 22.31 30.12 16.78
C THR A 214 22.84 28.93 17.58
N ILE A 215 24.16 28.80 17.72
CA ILE A 215 24.80 27.74 18.52
C ILE A 215 24.43 27.89 20.00
N GLU A 216 24.43 29.11 20.55
CA GLU A 216 24.02 29.35 21.93
C GLU A 216 22.51 29.10 22.13
N PHE A 217 21.66 29.46 21.16
CA PHE A 217 20.25 29.10 21.19
C PHE A 217 20.04 27.57 21.15
N MET A 218 20.78 26.84 20.30
CA MET A 218 20.73 25.38 20.25
C MET A 218 21.23 24.75 21.55
N ARG A 219 22.29 25.30 22.15
CA ARG A 219 22.79 24.91 23.48
C ARG A 219 21.71 24.97 24.53
N GLU A 220 20.98 26.07 24.61
CA GLU A 220 19.91 26.25 25.59
C GLU A 220 18.77 25.25 25.38
N ARG A 221 18.36 24.99 24.14
CA ARG A 221 17.32 24.01 23.83
C ARG A 221 17.74 22.58 24.18
N ILE A 222 18.95 22.18 23.83
CA ILE A 222 19.49 20.84 24.15
C ILE A 222 19.62 20.70 25.67
N ARG A 223 20.10 21.73 26.37
CA ARG A 223 20.19 21.76 27.84
C ARG A 223 18.81 21.59 28.49
N ALA A 224 17.80 22.33 28.02
CA ALA A 224 16.43 22.23 28.52
C ALA A 224 15.84 20.83 28.30
N HIS A 225 16.07 20.25 27.12
CA HIS A 225 15.64 18.89 26.80
C HIS A 225 16.32 17.83 27.67
N LEU A 226 17.64 17.93 27.87
CA LEU A 226 18.40 17.03 28.75
C LEU A 226 17.91 17.10 30.19
N ARG A 227 17.60 18.30 30.71
CA ARG A 227 17.03 18.48 32.05
C ARG A 227 15.64 17.87 32.18
N HIS A 228 14.80 18.03 31.16
CA HIS A 228 13.47 17.44 31.15
C HIS A 228 13.52 15.90 31.16
N GLN A 229 14.42 15.30 30.38
CA GLN A 229 14.57 13.84 30.32
C GLN A 229 15.29 13.26 31.54
N ASN A 230 16.15 14.05 32.19
CA ASN A 230 17.01 13.58 33.28
C ASN A 230 17.00 14.59 34.45
N PRO A 231 15.88 14.71 35.19
CA PRO A 231 15.71 15.73 36.22
C PRO A 231 16.69 15.59 37.40
N ASP A 232 17.14 14.36 37.68
CA ASP A 232 18.02 14.05 38.81
C ASP A 232 19.51 14.20 38.48
N TRP A 233 19.87 14.59 37.25
CA TRP A 233 21.28 14.72 36.90
C TRP A 233 21.92 15.95 37.56
N PRO A 234 23.10 15.79 38.19
CA PRO A 234 23.87 16.93 38.69
C PRO A 234 24.33 17.81 37.52
N GLY A 235 24.41 19.12 37.75
CA GLY A 235 24.68 20.12 36.71
C GLY A 235 25.94 19.84 35.89
N GLU A 236 27.01 19.37 36.53
CA GLU A 236 28.28 19.01 35.87
C GLU A 236 28.11 17.89 34.83
N ARG A 237 27.29 16.87 35.14
CA ARG A 237 26.99 15.78 34.20
C ARG A 237 26.20 16.28 33.00
N LEU A 238 25.26 17.20 33.24
CA LEU A 238 24.43 17.78 32.21
C LEU A 238 25.24 18.65 31.22
N GLU A 239 26.18 19.44 31.74
CA GLU A 239 27.08 20.24 30.90
C GLU A 239 28.10 19.36 30.14
N SER A 240 28.58 18.27 30.74
CA SER A 240 29.44 17.30 30.06
C SER A 240 28.73 16.63 28.87
N GLU A 241 27.48 16.22 29.06
CA GLU A 241 26.65 15.62 28.00
C GLU A 241 26.29 16.64 26.91
N LEU A 242 25.93 17.87 27.29
CA LEU A 242 25.70 18.97 26.36
C LEU A 242 26.95 19.21 25.48
N ALA A 243 28.13 19.28 26.09
CA ALA A 243 29.39 19.45 25.38
C ALA A 243 29.77 18.26 24.49
N ALA A 244 29.35 17.03 24.84
CA ALA A 244 29.54 15.86 23.99
C ALA A 244 28.65 15.90 22.74
N ARG A 245 27.39 16.30 22.89
CA ARG A 245 26.41 16.37 21.79
C ARG A 245 26.72 17.46 20.77
N ILE A 246 27.27 18.58 21.22
CA ILE A 246 27.58 19.73 20.37
C ILE A 246 28.92 19.58 19.66
N ARG A 247 29.86 18.81 20.22
CA ARG A 247 31.15 18.49 19.58
C ARG A 247 31.03 17.70 18.27
N PHE A 248 29.85 17.16 17.95
CA PHE A 248 29.62 16.42 16.71
C PHE A 248 29.17 17.31 15.52
N GLU A 249 29.00 18.62 15.71
CA GLU A 249 28.42 19.51 14.67
C GLU A 249 29.25 20.76 14.31
N LEU A 250 30.53 20.84 14.72
CA LEU A 250 31.50 21.86 14.24
C LEU A 250 32.65 21.18 13.50
#